data_AF-Q3M3P1-F1
#
_entry.id   AF-Q3M3P1-F1
#
_cell.length_a   1.000
_cell.length_b   1.000
_cell.length_c   1.000
_cell.angle_alpha   90.00
_cell.angle_beta   90.00
_cell.angle_gamma   90.00
#
_symmetry.space_group_name_H-M   'P 1'
#
loop_
_entity.id
_entity.type
_entity.pdbx_description
1 polymer ?
#
loop_
_entity_poly.entity_id
_entity_poly.type
_entity_poly.pdbx_seq_one_letter_code
_entity_poly.pdbx_strand_id
1 'polypeptide(L)'
;MTPTLFGRWQTRLLLLATVGVLVSLPFAMGLIGPGANSVYFWILAYVAMFGLGWDVLYDYLQKFRWDRDWPAAYQFMAGIWELIFVFCGAKLFGFLPLPIPKEELPPDTFLMHYSVVWLAVFIASQSIMRIIFPRWRFRGGQWL
;
A
#
# COMPACT_ATOMS: atom_id res chain seq x y z
N MET A 1 -8.32 -10.56 -19.20
CA MET A 1 -7.81 -9.21 -19.47
C MET A 1 -6.71 -8.95 -18.47
N THR A 2 -5.45 -9.06 -18.89
CA THR A 2 -4.32 -8.98 -17.96
C THR A 2 -4.12 -7.53 -17.52
N PRO A 3 -4.03 -7.26 -16.21
CA PRO A 3 -3.72 -5.92 -15.74
C PRO A 3 -2.38 -5.44 -16.34
N THR A 4 -2.34 -4.17 -16.74
CA THR A 4 -1.08 -3.56 -17.18
C THR A 4 -0.34 -2.99 -15.98
N LEU A 5 0.99 -2.99 -16.02
CA LEU A 5 1.81 -2.38 -14.97
C LEU A 5 1.43 -0.91 -14.72
N PHE A 6 1.13 -0.17 -15.79
CA PHE A 6 0.66 1.21 -15.70
C PHE A 6 -0.69 1.33 -14.99
N GLY A 7 -1.65 0.45 -15.29
CA GLY A 7 -2.94 0.43 -14.60
C GLY A 7 -2.82 0.08 -13.11
N ARG A 8 -1.90 -0.84 -12.77
CA ARG A 8 -1.59 -1.17 -11.36
C ARG A 8 -1.05 0.04 -10.61
N TRP A 9 -0.09 0.75 -11.18
CA TRP A 9 0.48 1.96 -10.59
C TRP A 9 -0.56 3.07 -10.42
N GLN A 10 -1.38 3.35 -11.44
CA GLN A 10 -2.47 4.33 -11.34
C GLN A 10 -3.43 4.00 -10.19
N THR A 11 -3.84 2.74 -10.09
CA THR A 11 -4.78 2.31 -9.05
C THR A 11 -4.15 2.40 -7.67
N ARG A 12 -2.89 1.96 -7.51
CA ARG A 12 -2.17 2.03 -6.24
C ARG A 12 -2.03 3.48 -5.77
N LEU A 13 -1.52 4.36 -6.62
CA LEU A 13 -1.32 5.77 -6.28
C LEU A 13 -2.63 6.45 -5.93
N LEU A 14 -3.70 6.19 -6.69
CA LEU A 14 -5.02 6.75 -6.41
C LEU A 14 -5.55 6.29 -5.05
N LEU A 15 -5.50 4.98 -4.76
CA LEU A 15 -6.01 4.44 -3.50
C LEU A 15 -5.17 4.88 -2.31
N LEU A 16 -3.84 4.93 -2.43
CA LEU A 16 -2.98 5.41 -1.34
C LEU A 16 -3.16 6.91 -1.11
N ALA A 17 -3.26 7.72 -2.17
CA ALA A 17 -3.46 9.17 -2.04
C ALA A 17 -4.85 9.54 -1.50
N THR A 18 -5.87 8.71 -1.71
CA THR A 18 -7.23 8.96 -1.22
C THR A 18 -7.50 8.19 0.07
N VAL A 19 -7.75 6.88 -0.04
CA VAL A 19 -8.06 5.99 1.09
C VAL A 19 -6.92 5.95 2.10
N GLY A 20 -5.68 5.83 1.64
CA GLY A 20 -4.52 5.77 2.54
C GLY A 20 -4.36 7.06 3.36
N VAL A 21 -4.46 8.23 2.72
CA VAL A 21 -4.39 9.53 3.41
C VAL A 21 -5.56 9.68 4.38
N LEU A 22 -6.79 9.41 3.95
CA LEU A 22 -7.98 9.50 4.79
C LEU A 22 -7.88 8.63 6.05
N VAL A 23 -7.39 7.40 5.89
CA VAL A 23 -7.20 6.46 7.01
C VAL A 23 -6.01 6.85 7.89
N SER A 24 -5.02 7.55 7.34
CA SER A 24 -3.85 8.03 8.10
C SER A 24 -4.13 9.31 8.90
N LEU A 25 -5.17 10.08 8.55
CA LEU A 25 -5.52 11.32 9.25
C LEU A 25 -5.78 11.13 10.76
N PRO A 26 -6.58 10.14 11.22
CA PRO A 26 -6.78 9.90 12.65
C PRO A 26 -5.48 9.62 13.42
N PHE A 27 -4.53 8.92 12.80
CA PHE A 27 -3.22 8.64 13.39
C PHE A 27 -2.35 9.90 13.42
N ALA A 28 -2.33 10.66 12.32
CA ALA A 28 -1.56 11.90 12.22
C ALA A 28 -2.06 13.00 13.17
N MET A 29 -3.36 13.06 13.43
CA MET A 29 -3.97 14.00 14.39
C MET A 29 -3.81 13.55 15.85
N GLY A 30 -3.25 12.37 16.10
CA GLY A 30 -3.06 11.83 17.46
C GLY A 30 -4.35 11.34 18.12
N LEU A 31 -5.43 11.10 17.34
CA LEU A 31 -6.66 10.47 17.86
C LEU A 31 -6.42 8.99 18.18
N ILE A 32 -5.52 8.36 17.44
CA ILE A 32 -5.16 6.94 17.58
C ILE A 32 -3.63 6.85 17.61
N GLY A 33 -3.04 6.81 18.81
CA GLY A 33 -1.59 6.68 19.01
C GLY A 33 -1.03 7.63 20.08
N PRO A 34 0.28 7.58 20.34
CA PRO A 34 0.92 8.32 21.43
C PRO A 34 1.06 9.84 21.20
N GLY A 35 0.67 10.35 20.02
CA GLY A 35 0.68 11.78 19.74
C GLY A 35 0.50 12.11 18.25
N ALA A 36 0.23 13.37 17.96
CA ALA A 36 0.14 13.88 16.59
C ALA A 36 1.52 13.90 15.93
N ASN A 37 1.67 13.19 14.81
CA ASN A 37 2.97 13.03 14.18
C ASN A 37 2.85 12.94 12.65
N SER A 38 3.70 13.65 11.91
CA SER A 38 3.73 13.65 10.44
C SER A 38 4.36 12.38 9.85
N VAL A 39 5.00 11.55 10.68
CA VAL A 39 5.66 10.32 10.23
C VAL A 39 4.72 9.34 9.53
N TYR A 40 3.44 9.28 9.92
CA TYR A 40 2.48 8.37 9.26
C TYR A 40 2.32 8.66 7.76
N PHE A 41 2.42 9.93 7.35
CA PHE A 41 2.41 10.30 5.93
C PHE A 41 3.71 9.91 5.21
N TRP A 42 4.85 10.00 5.90
CA TRP A 42 6.12 9.52 5.36
C TRP A 42 6.12 8.00 5.18
N ILE A 43 5.59 7.26 6.14
CA ILE A 43 5.41 5.80 6.03
C ILE A 43 4.55 5.50 4.81
N LEU A 44 3.41 6.19 4.64
CA LEU A 44 2.55 6.02 3.48
C LEU A 44 3.28 6.31 2.16
N ALA A 45 4.08 7.38 2.10
CA ALA A 45 4.89 7.72 0.94
C ALA A 45 5.93 6.64 0.61
N TYR A 46 6.58 6.05 1.62
CA TYR A 46 7.50 4.93 1.42
C TYR A 46 6.77 3.68 0.94
N VAL A 47 5.62 3.35 1.51
CA VAL A 47 4.78 2.23 1.04
C VAL A 47 4.37 2.44 -0.41
N ALA A 48 4.01 3.66 -0.81
CA ALA A 48 3.72 3.97 -2.20
C ALA A 48 4.96 3.76 -3.09
N MET A 49 6.11 4.32 -2.72
CA MET A 49 7.34 4.26 -3.51
C MET A 49 7.86 2.83 -3.67
N PHE A 50 8.03 2.09 -2.58
CA PHE A 50 8.49 0.70 -2.65
C PHE A 50 7.45 -0.20 -3.31
N GLY A 51 6.17 0.08 -3.09
CA GLY A 51 5.06 -0.60 -3.76
C GLY A 51 5.15 -0.54 -5.28
N LEU A 52 5.54 0.60 -5.85
CA LEU A 52 5.77 0.73 -7.30
C LEU A 52 6.88 -0.21 -7.78
N GLY A 53 7.97 -0.33 -7.01
CA GLY A 53 9.07 -1.25 -7.29
C GLY A 53 8.64 -2.72 -7.21
N TRP A 54 7.92 -3.09 -6.15
CA TRP A 54 7.38 -4.43 -5.99
C TRP A 54 6.37 -4.79 -7.08
N ASP A 55 5.57 -3.83 -7.56
CA ASP A 55 4.65 -4.06 -8.68
C ASP A 55 5.37 -4.47 -9.96
N VAL A 56 6.61 -4.01 -10.21
CA VAL A 56 7.43 -4.47 -11.35
C VAL A 56 7.80 -5.94 -11.19
N LEU A 57 8.26 -6.33 -10.00
CA LEU A 57 8.60 -7.71 -9.71
C LEU A 57 7.36 -8.62 -9.79
N TYR A 58 6.24 -8.18 -9.22
CA TYR A 58 4.98 -8.92 -9.25
C TYR A 58 4.44 -9.08 -10.67
N ASP A 59 4.51 -8.04 -11.51
CA ASP A 59 4.15 -8.14 -12.94
C ASP A 59 5.06 -9.12 -13.69
N TYR A 60 6.37 -9.11 -13.41
CA TYR A 60 7.31 -10.05 -13.98
C TYR A 60 6.99 -11.50 -13.59
N LEU A 61 6.75 -11.76 -12.29
CA LEU A 61 6.38 -13.08 -11.78
C LEU A 61 5.02 -13.55 -12.33
N GLN A 62 4.08 -12.64 -12.52
CA GLN A 62 2.75 -12.93 -13.04
C GLN A 62 2.78 -13.46 -14.48
N LYS A 63 3.77 -13.08 -15.30
CA LYS A 63 3.93 -13.55 -16.69
C LYS A 63 4.26 -15.04 -16.82
N PHE A 64 4.84 -15.66 -15.80
CA PHE A 64 5.17 -17.10 -15.80
C PHE A 64 3.95 -17.99 -15.57
N ARG A 65 2.80 -17.43 -15.16
CA ARG A 65 1.56 -18.21 -14.95
C ARG A 65 0.79 -18.34 -16.25
N TRP A 66 0.20 -19.52 -16.46
CA TRP A 66 -0.68 -19.82 -17.60
C TRP A 66 -1.81 -18.79 -17.77
N ASP A 67 -2.44 -18.39 -16.66
CA ASP A 67 -3.56 -17.44 -16.67
C ASP A 67 -3.12 -15.96 -16.72
N ARG A 68 -1.81 -15.70 -16.53
CA ARG A 68 -1.21 -14.36 -16.43
C ARG A 68 -1.95 -13.43 -15.46
N ASP A 69 -2.65 -13.99 -14.48
CA ASP A 69 -3.38 -13.26 -13.45
C ASP A 69 -3.17 -13.88 -12.06
N TRP A 70 -3.31 -13.02 -11.05
CA TRP A 70 -3.17 -13.40 -9.64
C TRP A 70 -4.53 -13.33 -8.93
N PRO A 71 -4.95 -14.39 -8.22
CA PRO A 71 -6.09 -14.27 -7.31
C PRO A 71 -5.84 -13.22 -6.23
N ALA A 72 -6.93 -12.64 -5.71
CA ALA A 72 -6.88 -11.60 -4.67
C ALA A 72 -6.09 -12.04 -3.42
N ALA A 73 -6.01 -13.34 -3.15
CA ALA A 73 -5.19 -13.91 -2.07
C ALA A 73 -3.71 -13.55 -2.20
N TYR A 74 -3.13 -13.52 -3.42
CA TYR A 74 -1.74 -13.11 -3.60
C TYR A 74 -1.56 -11.61 -3.40
N GLN A 75 -2.56 -10.79 -3.75
CA GLN A 75 -2.52 -9.35 -3.46
C GLN A 75 -2.56 -9.09 -1.95
N PHE A 76 -3.33 -9.89 -1.20
CA PHE A 76 -3.32 -9.84 0.27
C PHE A 76 -1.94 -10.25 0.80
N MET A 77 -1.40 -11.39 0.37
CA MET A 77 -0.09 -11.87 0.83
C MET A 77 1.06 -10.92 0.45
N ALA A 78 0.98 -10.24 -0.70
CA ALA A 78 1.93 -9.21 -1.11
C ALA A 78 1.96 -8.04 -0.13
N GLY A 79 0.82 -7.66 0.46
CA GLY A 79 0.78 -6.63 1.50
C GLY A 79 1.45 -7.06 2.81
N ILE A 80 1.36 -8.34 3.17
CA ILE A 80 2.11 -8.89 4.32
C ILE A 80 3.62 -8.83 4.05
N TRP A 81 4.03 -9.14 2.82
CA TRP A 81 5.44 -9.05 2.45
C TRP A 81 5.94 -7.59 2.44
N GLU A 82 5.15 -6.65 1.90
CA GLU A 82 5.44 -5.22 1.92
C GLU A 82 5.52 -4.69 3.37
N LEU A 83 4.67 -5.15 4.29
CA LEU A 83 4.75 -4.85 5.73
C LEU A 83 6.12 -5.24 6.29
N ILE A 84 6.51 -6.50 6.11
CA ILE A 84 7.78 -7.04 6.63
C ILE A 84 8.94 -6.22 6.08
N PHE A 85 8.92 -5.91 4.79
CA PHE A 85 9.98 -5.14 4.14
C PHE A 85 10.10 -3.72 4.72
N VAL A 86 8.99 -2.98 4.83
CA VAL A 86 9.01 -1.60 5.35
C VAL A 86 9.34 -1.58 6.84
N PHE A 87 8.82 -2.53 7.62
CA PHE A 87 9.14 -2.67 9.04
C PHE A 87 10.64 -2.91 9.26
N CYS A 88 11.23 -3.86 8.53
CA CYS A 88 12.66 -4.15 8.59
C CYS A 88 13.50 -2.95 8.12
N GLY A 89 13.10 -2.26 7.05
CA GLY A 89 13.79 -1.08 6.53
C GLY A 89 13.78 0.10 7.51
N ALA A 90 12.66 0.31 8.21
CA ALA A 90 12.50 1.41 9.17
C ALA A 90 13.18 1.13 10.52
N LYS A 91 12.98 -0.05 11.11
CA LYS A 91 13.47 -0.38 12.46
C LYS A 91 14.86 -1.04 12.47
N LEU A 92 15.07 -2.08 11.66
CA LEU A 92 16.27 -2.92 11.75
C LEU A 92 17.46 -2.32 10.99
N PHE A 93 17.28 -1.99 9.72
CA PHE A 93 18.39 -1.54 8.87
C PHE A 93 18.57 -0.01 8.89
N GLY A 94 17.50 0.75 9.17
CA GLY A 94 17.56 2.21 9.18
C GLY A 94 17.91 2.85 7.84
N PHE A 95 17.73 2.11 6.74
CA PHE A 95 17.98 2.61 5.39
C PHE A 95 16.95 3.69 4.99
N LEU A 96 15.80 3.70 5.66
CA LEU A 96 14.75 4.68 5.45
C LEU A 96 14.98 5.92 6.32
N PRO A 97 15.31 7.09 5.73
CA PRO A 97 15.51 8.31 6.50
C PRO A 97 14.17 8.83 7.01
N LEU A 98 13.77 8.38 8.19
CA LEU A 98 12.63 8.96 8.89
C LEU A 98 13.07 10.31 9.47
N PRO A 99 12.25 11.37 9.35
CA PRO A 99 12.56 12.68 9.92
C PRO A 99 12.57 12.69 11.46
N ILE A 100 12.29 11.55 12.11
CA ILE A 100 12.15 11.40 13.55
C ILE A 100 13.02 10.22 14.03
N PRO A 101 13.66 10.33 15.22
CA PRO A 101 14.42 9.24 15.81
C PRO A 101 13.59 7.95 15.95
N LYS A 102 14.22 6.80 15.63
CA LYS A 102 13.61 5.45 15.60
C LYS A 102 12.98 5.01 16.94
N GLU A 103 13.33 5.70 18.02
CA GLU A 103 12.92 5.44 19.39
C GLU A 103 11.53 6.00 19.71
N GLU A 104 11.08 7.03 18.99
CA GLU A 104 9.78 7.67 19.27
C GLU A 104 8.58 6.94 18.64
N LEU A 105 8.83 5.99 17.74
CA LEU A 105 7.77 5.20 17.10
C LEU A 105 7.67 3.83 17.75
N PRO A 106 6.68 3.59 18.62
CA PRO A 106 6.40 2.26 19.13
C PRO A 106 6.05 1.32 17.96
N PRO A 107 6.64 0.12 17.90
CA PRO A 107 6.41 -0.83 16.81
C PRO A 107 4.94 -1.22 16.69
N ASP A 108 4.21 -1.26 17.81
CA ASP A 108 2.80 -1.61 17.85
C ASP A 108 1.94 -0.61 17.07
N THR A 109 2.17 0.69 17.26
CA THR A 109 1.42 1.74 16.54
C THR A 109 1.77 1.75 15.05
N PHE A 110 3.02 1.46 14.70
CA PHE A 110 3.42 1.29 13.30
C PHE A 110 2.68 0.12 12.64
N LEU A 111 2.66 -1.05 13.28
CA LEU A 111 1.98 -2.25 12.77
C LEU A 111 0.47 -2.01 12.66
N MET A 112 -0.12 -1.32 13.63
CA MET A 112 -1.53 -0.95 13.62
C MET A 112 -1.85 0.02 12.48
N HIS A 113 -1.07 1.10 12.31
CA HIS A 113 -1.26 2.05 11.23
C HIS A 113 -1.16 1.38 9.86
N TYR A 114 -0.09 0.61 9.63
CA TYR A 114 0.10 -0.09 8.35
C TYR A 114 -1.04 -1.08 8.09
N SER A 115 -1.40 -1.92 9.05
CA SER A 115 -2.42 -2.96 8.86
C SER A 115 -3.79 -2.36 8.53
N VAL A 116 -4.17 -1.26 9.19
CA VAL A 116 -5.43 -0.56 8.92
C VAL A 116 -5.40 0.08 7.52
N VAL A 117 -4.32 0.77 7.15
CA VAL A 117 -4.19 1.38 5.80
C VAL A 117 -4.23 0.30 4.72
N TRP A 118 -3.46 -0.77 4.88
CA TRP A 118 -3.40 -1.86 3.91
C TRP A 118 -4.75 -2.57 3.76
N LEU A 119 -5.43 -2.91 4.86
CA LEU A 119 -6.75 -3.53 4.81
C LEU A 119 -7.79 -2.61 4.16
N ALA A 120 -7.80 -1.31 4.49
CA ALA A 120 -8.71 -0.35 3.90
C ALA A 120 -8.49 -0.22 2.39
N VAL A 121 -7.24 -0.11 1.95
CA VAL A 121 -6.88 -0.06 0.52
C VAL A 121 -7.24 -1.35 -0.20
N PHE A 122 -6.99 -2.51 0.43
CA PHE A 122 -7.36 -3.81 -0.13
C PHE A 122 -8.87 -3.95 -0.33
N ILE A 123 -9.66 -3.61 0.70
CA ILE A 123 -11.13 -3.63 0.63
C ILE A 123 -11.61 -2.67 -0.45
N ALA A 124 -11.13 -1.42 -0.46
CA ALA A 124 -11.50 -0.42 -1.47
C ALA A 124 -11.17 -0.88 -2.90
N SER A 125 -10.02 -1.56 -3.09
CA SER A 125 -9.63 -2.14 -4.37
C SER A 125 -10.56 -3.28 -4.81
N GLN A 126 -10.98 -4.16 -3.89
CA GLN A 126 -11.85 -5.29 -4.23
C GLN A 126 -13.33 -4.92 -4.37
N SER A 127 -13.82 -3.92 -3.63
CA SER A 127 -15.24 -3.53 -3.63
C SER A 127 -15.47 -2.20 -4.35
N ILE A 128 -15.08 -1.09 -3.73
CA ILE A 128 -15.42 0.29 -4.14
C ILE A 128 -15.02 0.57 -5.59
N MET A 129 -13.79 0.23 -5.95
CA MET A 129 -13.28 0.44 -7.30
C MET A 129 -14.09 -0.30 -8.37
N ARG A 130 -14.53 -1.52 -8.06
CA ARG A 130 -15.32 -2.33 -9.01
C ARG A 130 -16.75 -1.85 -9.16
N ILE A 131 -17.31 -1.21 -8.13
CA ILE A 131 -18.67 -0.66 -8.12
C ILE A 131 -18.70 0.68 -8.86
N ILE A 132 -17.79 1.60 -8.54
CA ILE A 132 -17.82 2.97 -9.07
C ILE A 132 -17.23 3.04 -10.49
N PHE A 133 -16.23 2.22 -10.81
CA PHE A 133 -15.53 2.26 -12.10
C PHE A 133 -15.57 0.92 -12.84
N PRO A 134 -16.72 0.55 -13.45
CA PRO A 134 -16.82 -0.66 -14.25
C PRO A 134 -15.83 -0.68 -15.43
N ARG A 135 -15.61 0.48 -16.07
CA ARG A 135 -14.71 0.62 -17.23
C ARG A 135 -13.24 0.32 -16.90
N TRP A 136 -12.82 0.62 -15.67
CA TRP A 136 -11.47 0.35 -15.16
C TRP A 136 -11.13 -1.16 -15.20
N ARG A 137 -12.12 -2.02 -14.92
CA ARG A 137 -11.97 -3.49 -15.01
C ARG A 137 -11.72 -3.97 -16.43
N PHE A 138 -12.37 -3.35 -17.41
CA PHE A 138 -12.23 -3.74 -18.83
C PHE A 138 -10.95 -3.21 -19.49
N ARG A 139 -10.25 -2.27 -18.84
CA ARG A 139 -9.00 -1.68 -19.33
C ARG A 139 -7.76 -2.11 -18.54
N GLY A 140 -7.82 -3.24 -17.84
CA GLY A 140 -6.68 -3.78 -17.11
C GLY A 140 -6.12 -2.81 -16.06
N GLY A 141 -7.01 -2.05 -15.40
CA GLY A 141 -6.64 -1.11 -14.34
C GLY A 141 -6.40 0.33 -14.79
N GLN A 142 -6.58 0.64 -16.08
CA GLN A 142 -6.42 1.99 -16.62
C GLN A 142 -7.73 2.79 -16.57
N TRP A 143 -7.61 4.08 -16.31
CA TRP A 143 -8.76 5.00 -16.25
C TRP A 143 -9.12 5.65 -17.59
N LEU A 144 -8.13 5.84 -18.49
CA LEU A 144 -8.24 6.47 -19.81
C LEU A 144 -7.91 5.50 -20.95
#